data_AF-A0AAV4Z4S2-F1
#
_entry.id   AF-A0AAV4Z4S2-F1
#
_cell.length_a   1.000
_cell.length_b   1.000
_cell.length_c   1.000
_cell.angle_alpha   90.00
_cell.angle_beta   90.00
_cell.angle_gamma   90.00
#
_symmetry.space_group_name_H-M   'P 1'
#
loop_
_entity.id
_entity.type
_entity.pdbx_description
1 polymer ?
#
loop_
_entity_poly.entity_id
_entity_poly.type
_entity_poly.pdbx_seq_one_letter_code
_entity_poly.pdbx_strand_id
1 'polypeptide(L)'
;MRRLYTSLLAFGTLAGVALSPAIATDLSVPKAMPVEAKAADPLIGFSFGSRYQTDYNFRGVSQSNLQGSYQTFFEAQFLNNFAYAGFATYQTRLPTRPDMEFDLIAGIRPTFGKFAFDLGVL
;
A
#
# COMPACT_ATOMS: atom_id res chain seq x y z
N MET A 1 -8.60 -84.67 -6.93
CA MET A 1 -8.09 -83.46 -6.23
C MET A 1 -9.04 -82.32 -6.56
N ARG A 2 -9.55 -81.69 -5.50
CA ARG A 2 -10.84 -80.98 -5.42
C ARG A 2 -10.80 -79.62 -6.14
N ARG A 3 -11.64 -79.48 -7.18
CA ARG A 3 -12.12 -78.19 -7.70
C ARG A 3 -13.44 -77.89 -6.98
N LEU A 4 -13.51 -76.77 -6.27
CA LEU A 4 -14.66 -76.27 -5.50
C LEU A 4 -14.88 -74.81 -5.90
N TYR A 5 -16.07 -74.27 -6.11
CA TYR A 5 -17.39 -74.78 -6.48
C TYR A 5 -18.08 -73.59 -7.17
N THR A 6 -18.75 -73.87 -8.28
CA THR A 6 -19.67 -72.94 -8.92
C THR A 6 -21.03 -73.04 -8.21
N SER A 7 -21.73 -71.89 -8.16
CA SER A 7 -23.19 -71.71 -8.32
C SER A 7 -24.15 -71.72 -7.11
N LEU A 8 -24.83 -70.55 -7.01
CA LEU A 8 -26.28 -70.29 -6.91
C LEU A 8 -26.94 -69.97 -5.56
N LEU A 9 -27.95 -69.08 -5.67
CA LEU A 9 -28.98 -68.55 -4.73
C LEU A 9 -28.73 -67.09 -4.32
N ALA A 10 -29.62 -66.11 -4.46
CA ALA A 10 -31.01 -66.03 -4.95
C ALA A 10 -31.33 -64.54 -5.27
N PHE A 11 -31.97 -64.25 -6.41
CA PHE A 11 -33.33 -63.68 -6.52
C PHE A 11 -33.75 -62.62 -5.47
N GLY A 12 -33.94 -61.37 -5.90
CA GLY A 12 -34.54 -60.32 -5.07
C GLY A 12 -34.50 -58.92 -5.71
N THR A 13 -35.58 -58.57 -6.40
CA THR A 13 -35.91 -57.28 -7.03
C THR A 13 -35.79 -56.05 -6.13
N LEU A 14 -35.32 -54.91 -6.69
CA LEU A 14 -35.89 -53.54 -6.55
C LEU A 14 -35.00 -52.60 -7.39
N ALA A 15 -35.24 -52.40 -8.68
CA ALA A 15 -36.16 -51.41 -9.26
C ALA A 15 -35.88 -49.96 -8.80
N GLY A 16 -35.30 -49.15 -9.70
CA GLY A 16 -35.54 -47.71 -9.74
C GLY A 16 -34.41 -46.79 -9.27
N VAL A 17 -33.31 -46.70 -10.03
CA VAL A 17 -32.54 -45.45 -10.10
C VAL A 17 -32.76 -44.88 -11.49
N ALA A 18 -33.78 -44.03 -11.59
CA ALA A 18 -34.00 -43.22 -12.79
C ALA A 18 -32.79 -42.31 -12.98
N LEU A 19 -32.09 -42.51 -14.10
CA LEU A 19 -31.11 -41.56 -14.65
C LEU A 19 -31.83 -40.24 -14.94
N SER A 20 -31.81 -39.33 -13.98
CA SER A 20 -32.16 -37.94 -14.25
C SER A 20 -30.95 -37.27 -14.91
N PRO A 21 -31.12 -36.53 -16.02
CA PRO A 21 -30.05 -35.69 -16.51
C PRO A 21 -29.78 -34.63 -15.44
N ALA A 22 -28.53 -34.52 -14.99
CA ALA A 22 -28.11 -33.39 -14.19
C ALA A 22 -28.27 -32.13 -15.07
N ILE A 23 -29.34 -31.37 -14.86
CA ILE A 23 -29.43 -30.02 -15.39
C ILE A 23 -28.40 -29.22 -14.61
N ALA A 24 -27.31 -28.84 -15.29
CA ALA A 24 -26.40 -27.84 -14.80
C ALA A 24 -27.22 -26.54 -14.66
N THR A 25 -27.61 -26.22 -13.43
CA THR A 25 -28.04 -24.87 -13.08
C THR A 25 -26.87 -23.95 -13.43
N ASP A 26 -27.07 -23.10 -14.44
CA ASP A 26 -26.21 -21.96 -14.71
C ASP A 26 -26.25 -21.07 -13.45
N LEU A 27 -25.32 -21.32 -12.53
CA LEU A 27 -25.11 -20.46 -11.39
C LEU A 27 -24.66 -19.13 -11.98
N SER A 28 -25.56 -18.15 -11.91
CA SER A 28 -25.31 -16.76 -12.27
C SER A 28 -23.89 -16.39 -11.84
N VAL A 29 -23.00 -16.23 -12.83
CA VAL A 29 -21.65 -15.74 -12.60
C VAL A 29 -21.76 -14.50 -11.73
N PRO A 30 -21.11 -14.45 -10.54
CA PRO A 30 -21.15 -13.27 -9.71
C PRO A 30 -20.76 -12.08 -10.56
N LYS A 31 -21.71 -11.16 -10.75
CA LYS A 31 -21.47 -9.95 -11.54
C LYS A 31 -20.29 -9.27 -10.89
N ALA A 32 -19.17 -9.21 -11.61
CA ALA A 32 -17.98 -8.52 -11.13
C ALA A 32 -18.43 -7.14 -10.67
N MET A 33 -18.28 -6.87 -9.37
CA MET A 33 -18.60 -5.56 -8.84
C MET A 33 -17.80 -4.55 -9.67
N PRO A 34 -18.42 -3.43 -10.11
CA PRO A 34 -17.69 -2.38 -10.77
C PRO A 34 -16.47 -2.06 -9.92
N VAL A 35 -15.28 -2.04 -10.54
CA VAL A 35 -14.08 -1.57 -9.85
C VAL A 35 -14.45 -0.22 -9.26
N GLU A 36 -14.43 -0.11 -7.93
CA GLU A 36 -14.70 1.16 -7.25
C GLU A 36 -13.83 2.21 -7.92
N ALA A 37 -14.49 3.22 -8.48
CA ALA A 37 -13.78 4.29 -9.16
C ALA A 37 -12.87 4.94 -8.11
N LYS A 38 -11.56 4.77 -8.27
CA LYS A 38 -10.59 5.51 -7.47
C LYS A 38 -10.97 6.97 -7.60
N ALA A 39 -11.18 7.64 -6.46
CA ALA A 39 -11.40 9.08 -6.46
C ALA A 39 -10.28 9.74 -7.27
N ALA A 40 -10.63 10.72 -8.11
CA ALA A 40 -9.64 11.48 -8.84
C ALA A 40 -8.64 12.06 -7.86
N ASP A 41 -7.35 11.97 -8.18
CA ASP A 41 -6.33 12.57 -7.32
C ASP A 41 -6.63 14.07 -7.20
N PRO A 42 -6.57 14.64 -5.99
CA PRO A 42 -6.94 16.03 -5.80
C PRO A 42 -5.98 16.95 -6.55
N LEU A 43 -6.51 18.06 -7.10
CA LEU A 43 -5.69 19.05 -7.81
C LEU A 43 -4.66 19.70 -6.88
N ILE A 44 -5.05 19.88 -5.61
CA ILE A 44 -4.18 20.35 -4.52
C ILE A 44 -4.21 19.29 -3.41
N GLY A 45 -3.03 18.79 -3.05
CA GLY A 45 -2.83 17.83 -1.97
C GLY A 45 -2.00 18.43 -0.84
N PHE A 46 -1.99 17.76 0.31
CA PHE A 46 -1.14 18.13 1.44
C PHE A 46 -0.52 16.89 2.03
N SER A 47 0.76 16.99 2.42
CA SER A 47 1.40 16.00 3.28
C SER A 47 2.10 16.70 4.43
N PHE A 48 2.09 16.08 5.59
CA PHE A 48 2.71 16.63 6.79
C PHE A 48 3.07 15.50 7.73
N GLY A 49 3.98 15.78 8.64
CA GLY A 49 4.36 14.80 9.65
C GLY A 49 5.36 15.34 10.63
N SER A 50 5.68 14.48 11.60
CA SER A 50 6.69 14.76 12.61
C SER A 50 7.55 13.53 12.84
N ARG A 51 8.80 13.75 13.24
CA ARG A 51 9.71 12.68 13.63
C ARG A 51 10.51 13.09 14.86
N TYR A 52 10.88 12.09 15.65
CA TYR A 52 11.86 12.23 16.71
C TYR A 52 13.03 11.31 16.41
N GLN A 53 14.24 11.82 16.51
CA GLN A 53 15.47 11.05 16.31
C GLN A 53 16.39 11.23 17.50
N THR A 54 17.11 10.18 17.87
CA THR A 54 18.05 10.19 19.00
C THR A 54 19.28 11.07 18.73
N ASP A 55 19.63 11.26 17.46
CA ASP A 55 20.65 12.20 16.99
C ASP A 55 20.26 12.75 15.61
N TYR A 56 20.27 14.07 15.45
CA TYR A 56 20.09 14.71 14.16
C TYR A 56 21.42 14.74 13.42
N ASN A 57 21.69 13.69 12.65
CA ASN A 57 22.89 13.64 11.85
C ASN A 57 22.63 14.13 10.41
N PHE A 58 23.26 15.24 10.04
CA PHE A 58 23.26 15.74 8.66
C PHE A 58 24.66 15.59 8.08
N ARG A 59 24.79 14.73 7.05
CA ARG A 59 26.05 14.47 6.32
C ARG A 59 27.24 14.08 7.22
N GLY A 60 26.99 13.28 8.25
CA GLY A 60 28.00 12.84 9.20
C GLY A 60 28.19 13.75 10.41
N VAL A 61 27.56 14.93 10.44
CA VAL A 61 27.68 15.91 11.53
C VAL A 61 26.40 15.96 12.34
N SER A 62 26.51 15.77 13.67
CA SER A 62 25.39 15.96 14.58
C SER A 62 25.01 17.44 14.69
N GLN A 63 23.78 17.76 14.30
CA GLN A 63 23.14 19.06 14.43
C GLN A 63 22.42 19.21 15.78
N SER A 64 22.22 18.11 16.52
CA SER A 64 21.51 18.10 17.80
C SER A 64 22.40 17.74 19.00
N ASN A 65 23.72 17.76 18.82
CA ASN A 65 24.72 17.47 19.85
C ASN A 65 24.52 16.10 20.51
N LEU A 66 24.35 15.06 19.68
CA LEU A 66 24.12 13.67 20.07
C LEU A 66 22.93 13.47 21.03
N GLN A 67 21.98 14.40 21.00
CA GLN A 67 20.77 14.40 21.81
C GLN A 67 19.53 14.34 20.92
N GLY A 68 18.42 13.95 21.53
CA GLY A 68 17.12 13.87 20.88
C GLY A 68 16.70 15.14 20.15
N SER A 69 16.19 15.01 18.94
CA SER A 69 15.74 16.12 18.08
C SER A 69 14.35 15.84 17.55
N TYR A 70 13.42 16.75 17.85
CA TYR A 70 12.08 16.77 17.26
C TYR A 70 12.09 17.58 15.97
N GLN A 71 11.38 17.08 14.96
CA GLN A 71 11.29 17.69 13.64
C GLN A 71 9.88 17.57 13.08
N THR A 72 9.51 18.51 12.21
CA THR A 72 8.24 18.48 11.48
C THR A 72 8.45 18.84 10.02
N PHE A 73 7.49 18.49 9.18
CA PHE A 73 7.43 18.99 7.82
C PHE A 73 5.98 19.20 7.38
N PHE A 74 5.81 20.08 6.40
CA PHE A 74 4.57 20.31 5.68
C PHE A 74 4.89 20.54 4.21
N GLU A 75 4.11 19.94 3.31
CA GLU A 75 4.21 20.07 1.86
C GLU A 75 2.81 20.30 1.29
N ALA A 76 2.64 21.40 0.55
CA ALA A 76 1.52 21.62 -0.35
C ALA A 76 1.88 21.10 -1.73
N GLN A 77 1.00 20.30 -2.31
CA GLN A 77 1.16 19.63 -3.59
C GLN A 77 0.18 20.22 -4.59
N PHE A 78 0.62 20.47 -5.81
CA PHE A 78 -0.15 21.11 -6.87
C PHE A 78 -0.16 20.23 -8.12
N LEU A 79 -1.19 20.42 -8.95
CA LEU A 79 -1.31 19.77 -10.26
C LEU A 79 -1.21 18.24 -10.14
N ASN A 80 -2.00 17.67 -9.22
CA ASN A 80 -2.01 16.23 -8.94
C ASN A 80 -0.63 15.72 -8.48
N ASN A 81 0.00 16.44 -7.55
CA ASN A 81 1.33 16.13 -7.00
C ASN A 81 2.48 16.23 -8.03
N PHE A 82 2.29 16.96 -9.14
CA PHE A 82 3.37 17.26 -10.08
C PHE A 82 4.33 18.33 -9.57
N ALA A 83 3.85 19.31 -8.81
CA ALA A 83 4.69 20.35 -8.21
C ALA A 83 4.41 20.46 -6.71
N TYR A 84 5.38 20.92 -5.93
CA TYR A 84 5.19 21.08 -4.50
C TYR A 84 6.00 22.24 -3.92
N ALA A 85 5.53 22.76 -2.79
CA ALA A 85 6.24 23.71 -1.95
C ALA A 85 5.91 23.44 -0.48
N GLY A 86 6.87 23.67 0.40
CA GLY A 86 6.75 23.27 1.79
C GLY A 86 7.86 23.82 2.66
N PHE A 87 7.87 23.33 3.89
CA PHE A 87 8.93 23.61 4.84
C PHE A 87 9.16 22.43 5.76
N ALA A 88 10.34 22.38 6.36
CA ALA A 88 10.66 21.46 7.43
C ALA A 88 11.33 22.22 8.59
N THR A 89 11.09 21.76 9.80
CA THR A 89 11.74 22.32 10.99
C THR A 89 12.51 21.25 11.73
N TYR A 90 13.64 21.66 12.28
CA TYR A 90 14.57 20.76 12.95
C TYR A 90 15.05 21.36 14.25
N GLN A 91 14.82 20.68 15.37
CA GLN A 91 15.42 21.09 16.63
C GLN A 91 16.93 20.85 16.57
N THR A 92 17.70 21.92 16.73
CA THR A 92 19.16 21.91 16.67
C THR A 92 19.77 22.27 18.03
N ARG A 93 21.03 21.92 18.21
CA ARG A 93 21.86 22.28 19.38
C ARG A 93 23.27 22.60 18.90
N LEU A 94 23.38 23.68 18.12
CA LEU A 94 24.64 24.14 17.55
C LEU A 94 25.38 25.08 18.51
N PRO A 95 26.69 25.31 18.33
CA PRO A 95 27.47 26.22 19.19
C PRO A 95 26.93 27.65 19.28
N THR A 96 26.26 28.12 18.23
CA THR A 96 25.58 29.43 18.15
C THR A 96 24.24 29.47 18.87
N ARG A 97 23.79 28.34 19.44
CA ARG A 97 22.54 28.15 20.19
C ARG A 97 21.25 28.58 19.45
N PRO A 98 21.04 28.21 18.17
CA PRO A 98 19.71 28.30 17.57
C PRO A 98 18.77 27.29 18.24
N ASP A 99 17.50 27.65 18.41
CA ASP A 99 16.48 26.74 18.92
C ASP A 99 16.00 25.74 17.85
N MET A 100 16.03 26.16 16.58
CA MET A 100 15.65 25.34 15.44
C MET A 100 16.31 25.81 14.13
N GLU A 101 16.35 24.88 13.17
CA GLU A 101 16.57 25.12 11.74
C GLU A 101 15.21 25.08 11.02
N PHE A 102 15.04 25.93 10.01
CA PHE A 102 13.83 26.06 9.22
C PHE A 102 14.20 26.07 7.75
N ASP A 103 13.81 25.02 7.05
CA ASP A 103 14.14 24.79 5.66
C ASP A 103 12.92 25.04 4.79
N LEU A 104 13.11 25.77 3.69
CA LEU A 104 12.09 25.96 2.66
C LEU A 104 12.35 24.97 1.54
N ILE A 105 11.32 24.27 1.11
CA ILE A 105 11.46 23.19 0.13
C ILE A 105 10.50 23.48 -1.02
N ALA A 106 10.97 23.32 -2.25
CA ALA A 106 10.11 23.36 -3.43
C ALA A 106 10.65 22.45 -4.52
N GLY A 107 9.77 21.95 -5.38
CA GLY A 107 10.20 21.05 -6.44
C GLY A 107 9.11 20.63 -7.41
N ILE A 108 9.51 19.80 -8.35
CA ILE A 108 8.62 19.09 -9.26
C ILE A 108 8.83 17.58 -9.13
N ARG A 109 7.75 16.83 -9.35
CA ARG A 109 7.69 15.38 -9.20
C ARG A 109 7.06 14.72 -10.45
N PRO A 110 7.73 14.76 -11.62
CA PRO A 110 7.22 14.13 -12.83
C PRO A 110 7.12 12.61 -12.67
N THR A 111 6.06 12.02 -13.22
CA THR A 111 5.80 10.58 -13.18
C THR A 111 5.77 9.97 -14.59
N PHE A 112 6.38 8.79 -14.73
CA PHE A 112 6.41 8.00 -15.95
C PHE A 112 5.98 6.56 -15.63
N GLY A 113 4.71 6.26 -15.85
CA GLY A 113 4.11 4.98 -15.44
C GLY A 113 4.15 4.82 -13.92
N LYS A 114 4.94 3.87 -13.41
CA LYS A 114 5.11 3.62 -11.97
C LYS A 114 6.33 4.33 -11.36
N PHE A 115 7.13 5.01 -12.18
CA PHE A 115 8.30 5.74 -11.72
C PHE A 115 7.91 7.19 -11.41
N ALA A 116 8.35 7.69 -10.26
CA ALA A 116 8.27 9.09 -9.88
C ALA A 116 9.70 9.60 -9.65
N PHE A 117 10.03 10.74 -10.24
CA PHE A 117 11.29 11.43 -10.01
C PHE A 117 11.03 12.64 -9.16
N ASP A 118 11.77 12.83 -8.07
CA ASP A 118 11.66 14.03 -7.23
C ASP A 118 12.84 14.96 -7.54
N LEU A 119 12.52 16.14 -8.07
CA LEU A 119 13.48 17.16 -8.47
C LEU A 119 13.20 18.42 -7.63
N GLY A 120 13.73 18.42 -6.42
CA GLY A 120 13.53 19.47 -5.42
C GLY A 120 14.79 20.25 -5.06
N VAL A 121 14.56 21.41 -4.47
CA VAL A 121 15.55 22.22 -3.77
C VAL A 121 15.14 22.38 -2.31
N LEU A 122 16.15 22.44 -1.44
CA LEU A 122 16.10 22.68 -0.01
C LEU A 122 17.20 23.68 0.34
#